data_AF-A0A1F7QPX9-F1
#
_entry.id   AF-A0A1F7QPX9-F1
#
_cell.length_a   1.000
_cell.length_b   1.000
_cell.length_c   1.000
_cell.angle_alpha   90.00
_cell.angle_beta   90.00
_cell.angle_gamma   90.00
#
_symmetry.space_group_name_H-M   'P 1'
#
loop_
_entity.id
_entity.type
_entity.pdbx_description
1 polymer ?
#
loop_
_entity_poly.entity_id
_entity_poly.type
_entity_poly.pdbx_seq_one_letter_code
_entity_poly.pdbx_strand_id
1 'polypeptide(L)'
;MIVLPLPLRNRLAELILDSLHDPKARATLSALVRFCGEPADAPAPPEVASEFPAALRKEHRRFRDELCERTLRAWDVVRARPPAPAEPGLVEALDEAGDLFDVGLFFEVHELLEPYWLRAEGATREALQGLIQIAVGFQHLANGNLEGAGMLLEEGSAKA
;
A
#
# COMPACT_ATOMS: atom_id res chain seq x y z
N MET A 1 6.86 16.10 -7.79
CA MET A 1 6.17 14.80 -7.65
C MET A 1 4.83 15.04 -6.99
N ILE A 2 3.78 14.39 -7.44
CA ILE A 2 2.45 14.53 -6.85
C ILE A 2 2.27 13.39 -5.85
N VAL A 3 1.83 13.70 -4.63
CA VAL A 3 1.54 12.71 -3.60
C VAL A 3 0.03 12.56 -3.49
N LEU A 4 -0.46 11.33 -3.41
CA LEU A 4 -1.88 11.06 -3.19
C LEU A 4 -2.35 11.77 -1.90
N PRO A 5 -3.46 12.52 -1.93
CA PRO A 5 -4.08 13.06 -0.74
C PRO A 5 -4.40 11.94 0.26
N LEU A 6 -4.30 12.26 1.55
CA LEU A 6 -4.49 11.30 2.64
C LEU A 6 -5.74 10.41 2.47
N PRO A 7 -6.93 10.93 2.11
CA PRO A 7 -8.12 10.09 1.94
C PRO A 7 -8.00 9.09 0.78
N LEU A 8 -7.34 9.46 -0.33
CA LEU A 8 -7.15 8.56 -1.46
C LEU A 8 -6.09 7.50 -1.17
N ARG A 9 -4.98 7.94 -0.58
CA ARG A 9 -3.88 7.05 -0.21
C ARG A 9 -4.35 5.98 0.76
N ASN A 10 -4.99 6.38 1.86
CA ASN A 10 -5.43 5.43 2.88
C ASN A 10 -6.47 4.47 2.32
N ARG A 11 -7.46 4.97 1.56
CA ARG A 11 -8.47 4.07 0.98
C ARG A 11 -7.87 3.08 -0.02
N LEU A 12 -6.88 3.51 -0.81
CA LEU A 12 -6.20 2.61 -1.73
C LEU A 12 -5.36 1.57 -0.97
N ALA A 13 -4.64 1.97 0.07
CA ALA A 13 -3.88 1.05 0.91
C ALA A 13 -4.78 -0.01 1.56
N GLU A 14 -5.90 0.40 2.15
CA GLU A 14 -6.93 -0.50 2.70
C GLU A 14 -7.39 -1.52 1.64
N LEU A 15 -7.79 -1.05 0.45
CA LEU A 15 -8.21 -1.95 -0.63
C LEU A 15 -7.10 -2.93 -1.06
N ILE A 16 -5.86 -2.47 -1.14
CA ILE A 16 -4.71 -3.30 -1.52
C ILE A 16 -4.51 -4.40 -0.47
N LEU A 17 -4.47 -4.06 0.81
CA LEU A 17 -4.26 -5.02 1.88
C LEU A 17 -5.44 -6.01 1.99
N ASP A 18 -6.68 -5.52 1.95
CA ASP A 18 -7.87 -6.37 1.95
C ASP A 18 -7.85 -7.36 0.78
N SER A 19 -7.34 -6.95 -0.39
CA SER A 19 -7.28 -7.82 -1.58
C SER A 19 -6.32 -9.00 -1.46
N LEU A 20 -5.43 -9.00 -0.48
CA LEU A 20 -4.55 -10.15 -0.18
C LEU A 20 -5.36 -11.34 0.32
N HIS A 21 -6.49 -11.13 1.00
CA HIS A 21 -7.29 -12.19 1.63
C HIS A 21 -8.78 -12.18 1.27
N ASP A 22 -9.39 -11.04 0.91
CA ASP A 22 -10.81 -10.93 0.56
C ASP A 22 -11.03 -10.99 -0.97
N PRO A 23 -11.76 -12.01 -1.48
CA PRO A 23 -12.11 -12.10 -2.89
C PRO A 23 -12.88 -10.89 -3.43
N LYS A 24 -13.69 -10.23 -2.60
CA LYS A 24 -14.46 -9.04 -3.03
C LYS A 24 -13.52 -7.85 -3.20
N ALA A 25 -12.67 -7.56 -2.22
CA ALA A 25 -11.61 -6.55 -2.36
C ALA A 25 -10.70 -6.82 -3.57
N ARG A 26 -10.32 -8.09 -3.80
CA ARG A 26 -9.54 -8.48 -4.98
C ARG A 26 -10.28 -8.22 -6.30
N ALA A 27 -11.58 -8.49 -6.36
CA ALA A 27 -12.40 -8.15 -7.53
C ALA A 27 -12.46 -6.63 -7.76
N THR A 28 -12.62 -5.84 -6.70
CA THR A 28 -12.59 -4.37 -6.77
C THR A 28 -11.22 -3.84 -7.24
N LEU A 29 -10.11 -4.35 -6.70
CA LEU A 29 -8.76 -3.97 -7.16
C LEU A 29 -8.56 -4.32 -8.64
N SER A 30 -9.04 -5.49 -9.07
CA SER A 30 -9.05 -5.88 -10.49
C SER A 30 -9.88 -4.94 -11.37
N ALA A 31 -11.03 -4.46 -10.88
CA ALA A 31 -11.83 -3.47 -11.58
C ALA A 31 -11.13 -2.11 -11.68
N LEU A 32 -10.43 -1.69 -10.62
CA LEU A 32 -9.62 -0.47 -10.62
C LEU A 32 -8.47 -0.55 -11.63
N VAL A 33 -7.80 -1.71 -11.76
CA VAL A 33 -6.79 -1.96 -12.79
C VAL A 33 -7.36 -1.78 -14.19
N ARG A 34 -8.55 -2.34 -14.47
CA ARG A 34 -9.22 -2.15 -15.77
C ARG A 34 -9.51 -0.68 -16.03
N PHE A 35 -10.06 0.03 -15.04
CA PHE A 35 -10.32 1.47 -15.12
C PHE A 35 -9.06 2.31 -15.39
N CYS A 36 -7.92 1.90 -14.85
CA CYS A 36 -6.64 2.55 -15.12
C CYS A 36 -6.16 2.40 -16.57
N GLY A 37 -6.64 1.38 -17.29
CA GLY A 37 -6.40 1.21 -18.73
C GLY A 37 -7.33 2.02 -19.63
N GLU A 38 -8.42 2.59 -19.08
CA GLU A 38 -9.38 3.37 -19.86
C GLU A 38 -8.89 4.81 -20.14
N PRO A 39 -9.51 5.53 -21.08
CA PRO A 39 -9.29 6.98 -21.24
C PRO A 39 -9.58 7.77 -19.95
N ALA A 40 -8.91 8.91 -19.76
CA ALA A 40 -9.01 9.71 -18.54
C ALA A 40 -10.41 10.31 -18.27
N ASP A 41 -11.25 10.40 -19.30
CA ASP A 41 -12.63 10.87 -19.24
C ASP A 41 -13.66 9.72 -19.14
N ALA A 42 -13.22 8.47 -19.19
CA ALA A 42 -14.09 7.32 -19.01
C ALA A 42 -14.73 7.35 -17.61
N PRO A 43 -16.03 6.98 -17.49
CA PRO A 43 -16.66 6.85 -16.20
C PRO A 43 -16.05 5.68 -15.42
N ALA A 44 -15.86 5.84 -14.12
CA ALA A 44 -15.43 4.74 -13.28
C ALA A 44 -16.55 3.68 -13.18
N PRO A 45 -16.20 2.38 -13.15
CA PRO A 45 -17.15 1.31 -12.86
C PRO A 45 -17.86 1.54 -11.51
N PRO A 46 -19.13 1.11 -11.34
CA PRO A 46 -19.88 1.29 -10.10
C PRO A 46 -19.14 0.82 -8.84
N GLU A 47 -18.43 -0.30 -8.93
CA GLU A 47 -17.63 -0.86 -7.84
C GLU A 47 -16.45 0.03 -7.45
N VAL A 48 -15.76 0.65 -8.42
CA VAL A 48 -14.68 1.61 -8.16
C VAL A 48 -15.27 2.92 -7.64
N ALA A 49 -16.42 3.32 -8.17
CA ALA A 49 -17.11 4.54 -7.80
C ALA A 49 -17.60 4.53 -6.35
N SER A 50 -18.13 3.39 -5.88
CA SER A 50 -18.57 3.22 -4.49
C SER A 50 -17.39 3.23 -3.52
N GLU A 51 -16.25 2.67 -3.93
CA GLU A 51 -15.08 2.47 -3.09
C GLU A 51 -14.19 3.71 -3.02
N PHE A 52 -14.16 4.50 -4.10
CA PHE A 52 -13.40 5.73 -4.20
C PHE A 52 -14.27 6.94 -4.58
N PRO A 53 -15.30 7.29 -3.77
CA PRO A 53 -16.17 8.43 -4.06
C PRO A 53 -15.38 9.75 -4.13
N ALA A 54 -14.25 9.82 -3.43
CA ALA A 54 -13.30 10.91 -3.53
C ALA A 54 -12.55 10.90 -4.87
N ALA A 55 -12.03 9.77 -5.36
CA ALA A 55 -11.23 9.74 -6.61
C ALA A 55 -12.03 10.20 -7.83
N LEU A 56 -13.36 10.10 -7.75
CA LEU A 56 -14.28 10.56 -8.78
C LEU A 56 -14.54 12.07 -8.77
N ARG A 57 -14.08 12.79 -7.74
CA ARG A 57 -14.22 14.25 -7.71
C ARG A 57 -13.29 14.88 -8.73
N LYS A 58 -13.77 15.92 -9.42
CA LYS A 58 -12.98 16.65 -10.43
C LYS A 58 -11.62 17.12 -9.89
N GLU A 59 -11.56 17.49 -8.61
CA GLU A 59 -10.34 17.93 -7.91
C GLU A 59 -9.27 16.85 -7.79
N HIS A 60 -9.66 15.57 -7.89
CA HIS A 60 -8.76 14.44 -7.76
C HIS A 60 -8.29 13.84 -9.09
N ARG A 61 -8.78 14.35 -10.23
CA ARG A 61 -8.33 13.89 -11.55
C ARG A 61 -6.83 14.04 -11.77
N ARG A 62 -6.20 15.04 -11.14
CA ARG A 62 -4.74 15.24 -11.19
C ARG A 62 -3.92 14.15 -10.49
N PHE A 63 -4.56 13.28 -9.73
CA PHE A 63 -3.95 12.17 -8.99
C PHE A 63 -4.18 10.82 -9.66
N ARG A 64 -4.81 10.80 -10.84
CA ARG A 64 -5.20 9.57 -11.54
C ARG A 64 -3.96 8.71 -11.83
N ASP A 65 -2.90 9.34 -12.32
CA ASP A 65 -1.70 8.62 -12.74
C ASP A 65 -1.02 7.96 -11.52
N GLU A 66 -0.90 8.67 -10.40
CA GLU A 66 -0.33 8.13 -9.15
C GLU A 66 -1.22 7.03 -8.55
N LEU A 67 -2.55 7.20 -8.60
CA LEU A 67 -3.50 6.17 -8.16
C LEU A 67 -3.32 4.90 -8.99
N CYS A 68 -3.22 5.06 -10.31
CA CYS A 68 -3.12 3.95 -11.24
C CYS A 68 -1.77 3.24 -11.21
N GLU A 69 -0.67 3.98 -11.14
CA GLU A 69 0.66 3.42 -10.96
C GLU A 69 0.73 2.53 -9.71
N ARG A 70 0.21 3.03 -8.58
CA ARG A 70 0.18 2.28 -7.33
C ARG A 70 -0.74 1.06 -7.41
N THR A 71 -1.92 1.20 -8.02
CA THR A 71 -2.86 0.09 -8.26
C THR A 71 -2.22 -1.02 -9.08
N LEU A 72 -1.53 -0.67 -10.16
CA LEU A 72 -0.90 -1.64 -11.08
C LEU A 72 0.21 -2.43 -10.37
N ARG A 73 1.08 -1.75 -9.62
CA ARG A 73 2.11 -2.39 -8.78
C ARG A 73 1.51 -3.36 -7.77
N ALA A 74 0.44 -2.96 -7.09
CA ALA A 74 -0.23 -3.83 -6.13
C ALA A 74 -0.86 -5.05 -6.81
N TRP A 75 -1.46 -4.86 -7.98
CA TRP A 75 -2.06 -5.95 -8.73
C TRP A 75 -1.05 -7.00 -9.18
N ASP A 76 0.17 -6.61 -9.53
CA ASP A 76 1.23 -7.56 -9.90
C ASP A 76 1.55 -8.54 -8.75
N VAL A 77 1.54 -8.06 -7.50
CA VAL A 77 1.70 -8.89 -6.29
C VAL A 77 0.44 -9.73 -6.04
N VAL A 78 -0.72 -9.08 -5.93
CA VAL A 78 -1.98 -9.71 -5.52
C VAL A 78 -2.42 -10.82 -6.47
N ARG A 79 -2.26 -10.63 -7.78
CA ARG A 79 -2.67 -11.62 -8.79
C ARG A 79 -1.76 -12.85 -8.84
N ALA A 80 -0.49 -12.69 -8.44
CA ALA A 80 0.50 -13.76 -8.48
C ALA A 80 0.37 -14.71 -7.27
N ARG A 81 -0.38 -14.30 -6.24
CA ARG A 81 -0.51 -15.03 -4.98
C ARG A 81 -1.91 -15.66 -4.83
N PRO A 82 -2.01 -16.87 -4.24
CA PRO A 82 -3.30 -17.35 -3.75
C PRO A 82 -3.82 -16.42 -2.63
N PRO A 83 -5.14 -16.35 -2.40
CA PRO A 83 -5.68 -15.62 -1.26
C PRO A 83 -5.10 -16.15 0.07
N ALA A 84 -4.60 -15.25 0.90
CA ALA A 84 -4.17 -15.53 2.26
C ALA A 84 -5.39 -15.67 3.20
N PRO A 85 -5.23 -16.29 4.40
CA PRO A 85 -6.25 -16.16 5.44
C PRO A 85 -6.44 -14.69 5.85
N ALA A 86 -7.61 -14.36 6.40
CA ALA A 86 -7.95 -12.99 6.81
C ALA A 86 -7.04 -12.44 7.93
N GLU A 87 -6.47 -13.33 8.75
CA GLU A 87 -5.48 -12.98 9.77
C GLU A 87 -4.24 -13.86 9.55
N PRO A 88 -3.31 -13.46 8.65
CA PRO A 88 -2.09 -14.22 8.44
C PRO A 88 -1.20 -14.18 9.68
N GLY A 89 -0.42 -15.25 9.87
CA GLY A 89 0.64 -15.25 10.87
C GLY A 89 1.71 -14.21 10.53
N LEU A 90 2.60 -13.93 11.49
CA LEU A 90 3.66 -12.95 11.29
C LEU A 90 4.61 -13.33 10.14
N VAL A 91 4.87 -14.62 9.94
CA VAL A 91 5.74 -15.09 8.85
C VAL A 91 5.13 -14.78 7.50
N GLU A 92 3.85 -15.12 7.32
CA GLU A 92 3.13 -14.84 6.07
C GLU A 92 3.01 -13.33 5.81
N ALA A 93 2.76 -12.53 6.85
CA ALA A 93 2.72 -11.07 6.73
C ALA A 93 4.08 -10.45 6.37
N LEU A 94 5.20 -11.03 6.86
CA LEU A 94 6.54 -10.60 6.47
C LEU A 94 6.86 -10.95 5.01
N ASP A 95 6.43 -12.12 4.54
CA ASP A 95 6.55 -12.49 3.12
C ASP A 95 5.73 -11.55 2.22
N GLU A 96 4.51 -11.21 2.63
CA GLU A 96 3.66 -10.22 1.93
C GLU A 96 4.28 -8.81 1.95
N ALA A 97 4.85 -8.40 3.09
CA ALA A 97 5.57 -7.14 3.19
C ALA A 97 6.78 -7.08 2.25
N GLY A 98 7.52 -8.18 2.11
CA GLY A 98 8.64 -8.28 1.16
C GLY A 98 8.20 -8.04 -0.29
N ASP A 99 7.15 -8.76 -0.72
CA ASP A 99 6.64 -8.61 -2.09
C ASP A 99 6.12 -7.19 -2.37
N LEU A 100 5.40 -6.59 -1.41
CA LEU A 100 4.93 -5.20 -1.52
C LEU A 100 6.09 -4.20 -1.55
N PHE A 101 7.12 -4.44 -0.73
CA PHE A 101 8.31 -3.61 -0.69
C PHE A 101 9.04 -3.62 -2.04
N ASP A 102 9.20 -4.80 -2.65
CA ASP A 102 9.90 -4.96 -3.93
C ASP A 102 9.24 -4.20 -5.09
N VAL A 103 7.91 -3.98 -5.03
CA VAL A 103 7.18 -3.16 -6.00
C VAL A 103 7.02 -1.69 -5.57
N GLY A 104 7.69 -1.27 -4.49
CA GLY A 104 7.72 0.11 -4.02
C GLY A 104 6.44 0.56 -3.29
N LEU A 105 5.68 -0.38 -2.72
CA LEU A 105 4.47 -0.11 -1.93
C LEU A 105 4.81 0.04 -0.44
N PHE A 106 5.73 0.96 -0.15
CA PHE A 106 6.32 1.12 1.17
C PHE A 106 5.33 1.56 2.26
N PHE A 107 4.32 2.37 1.89
CA PHE A 107 3.27 2.74 2.83
C PHE A 107 2.35 1.55 3.15
N GLU A 108 2.02 0.69 2.19
CA GLU A 108 1.25 -0.53 2.47
C GLU A 108 2.04 -1.50 3.34
N VAL A 109 3.37 -1.56 3.20
CA VAL A 109 4.23 -2.33 4.13
C VAL A 109 4.11 -1.81 5.56
N HIS A 110 4.12 -0.49 5.75
CA HIS A 110 3.86 0.13 7.07
C HIS A 110 2.51 -0.30 7.62
N GLU A 111 1.44 -0.13 6.84
CA GLU A 111 0.06 -0.44 7.27
C GLU A 111 -0.12 -1.94 7.56
N LEU A 112 0.52 -2.82 6.78
CA LEU A 112 0.47 -4.27 6.96
C LEU A 112 1.16 -4.72 8.26
N LEU A 113 2.32 -4.14 8.58
CA LEU A 113 3.12 -4.56 9.73
C LEU A 113 2.72 -3.89 11.05
N GLU A 114 2.04 -2.73 11.01
CA GLU A 114 1.64 -1.98 12.21
C GLU A 114 0.82 -2.84 13.21
N PRO A 115 -0.21 -3.62 12.80
CA PRO A 115 -0.96 -4.47 13.72
C PRO A 115 -0.10 -5.54 14.42
N TYR A 116 0.93 -6.04 13.74
CA TYR A 116 1.87 -7.01 14.33
C TYR A 116 2.81 -6.31 15.31
N TRP A 117 3.32 -5.14 14.95
CA TRP A 117 4.13 -4.31 15.84
C TRP A 117 3.38 -3.94 17.13
N LEU A 118 2.11 -3.53 17.01
CA LEU A 118 1.28 -3.16 18.16
C LEU A 118 1.14 -4.31 19.17
N ARG A 119 1.01 -5.55 18.70
CA ARG A 119 0.84 -6.77 19.51
C ARG A 119 2.17 -7.39 19.97
N ALA A 120 3.29 -7.01 19.36
CA ALA A 120 4.60 -7.57 19.68
C ALA A 120 5.21 -6.92 20.94
N GLU A 121 6.09 -7.69 21.59
CA GLU A 121 6.87 -7.28 22.76
C GLU A 121 8.36 -7.61 22.57
N GLY A 122 9.22 -7.01 23.39
CA GLY A 122 10.67 -7.29 23.41
C GLY A 122 11.34 -7.09 22.05
N ALA A 123 12.26 -8.00 21.72
CA ALA A 123 13.06 -7.96 20.49
C ALA A 123 12.19 -7.98 19.21
N THR A 124 11.09 -8.74 19.20
CA THR A 124 10.19 -8.78 18.04
C THR A 124 9.55 -7.42 17.77
N ARG A 125 9.15 -6.69 18.83
CA ARG A 125 8.61 -5.33 18.67
C ARG A 125 9.64 -4.37 18.12
N GLU A 126 10.88 -4.47 18.60
CA GLU A 126 11.99 -3.63 18.16
C GLU A 126 12.34 -3.89 16.69
N ALA A 127 12.48 -5.16 16.29
CA ALA A 127 12.71 -5.56 14.91
C ALA A 127 11.59 -5.08 13.97
N LEU A 128 10.32 -5.25 14.36
CA LEU A 128 9.18 -4.75 13.56
C LEU A 128 9.17 -3.23 13.44
N GLN A 129 9.53 -2.51 14.51
CA GLN A 129 9.69 -1.07 14.45
C GLN A 129 10.78 -0.68 13.45
N GLY A 130 11.90 -1.41 13.41
CA GLY A 130 12.97 -1.21 12.43
C GLY A 130 12.49 -1.36 11.00
N LEU A 131 11.79 -2.45 10.69
CA LEU A 131 11.23 -2.71 9.35
C LEU A 131 10.23 -1.63 8.93
N ILE A 132 9.34 -1.22 9.84
CA ILE A 132 8.38 -0.16 9.61
C ILE A 132 9.09 1.18 9.32
N GLN A 133 10.10 1.55 10.12
CA GLN A 133 10.87 2.78 9.89
C GLN A 133 11.59 2.75 8.55
N ILE A 134 12.19 1.61 8.18
CA ILE A 134 12.84 1.44 6.87
C ILE A 134 11.82 1.67 5.74
N ALA A 135 10.65 1.03 5.80
CA ALA A 135 9.59 1.22 4.81
C ALA A 135 9.18 2.71 4.70
N VAL A 136 8.93 3.39 5.82
CA VAL A 136 8.60 4.81 5.81
C VAL A 136 9.77 5.67 5.29
N GLY A 137 11.02 5.30 5.57
CA GLY A 137 12.22 5.93 5.01
C GLY A 137 12.24 5.88 3.48
N PHE A 138 11.95 4.72 2.91
CA PHE A 138 11.80 4.57 1.45
C PHE A 138 10.58 5.32 0.89
N GLN A 139 9.47 5.42 1.64
CA GLN A 139 8.33 6.26 1.26
C GLN A 139 8.69 7.76 1.25
N HIS A 140 9.51 8.22 2.19
CA HIS A 140 10.05 9.58 2.21
C HIS A 140 10.98 9.83 1.03
N LEU A 141 11.87 8.89 0.74
CA LEU A 141 12.78 8.95 -0.41
C LEU A 141 11.99 9.04 -1.71
N ALA A 142 10.97 8.18 -1.87
CA ALA A 142 10.07 8.21 -3.01
C ALA A 142 9.42 9.58 -3.14
N ASN A 143 8.98 10.21 -2.05
CA ASN A 143 8.37 11.55 -2.06
C ASN A 143 9.38 12.71 -2.23
N GLY A 144 10.69 12.43 -2.36
CA GLY A 144 11.74 13.43 -2.48
C GLY A 144 12.18 14.07 -1.15
N ASN A 145 11.75 13.54 0.00
CA ASN A 145 12.20 13.97 1.32
C ASN A 145 13.46 13.21 1.73
N LEU A 146 14.62 13.67 1.24
CA LEU A 146 15.92 13.02 1.49
C LEU A 146 16.33 13.05 2.96
N GLU A 147 16.08 14.16 3.66
CA GLU A 147 16.44 14.32 5.07
C GLU A 147 15.67 13.34 5.96
N GLY A 148 14.33 13.31 5.81
CA GLY A 148 13.48 12.38 6.54
C GLY A 148 13.75 10.92 6.17
N ALA A 149 14.09 10.65 4.90
CA ALA A 149 14.49 9.31 4.47
C ALA A 149 15.77 8.84 5.18
N GLY A 150 16.83 9.66 5.18
CA GLY A 150 18.10 9.32 5.81
C GLY A 150 17.95 9.00 7.29
N MET A 151 17.22 9.85 8.02
CA MET A 151 16.95 9.67 9.46
C MET A 151 16.26 8.33 9.74
N LEU A 152 15.16 8.03 9.03
CA LEU A 152 14.39 6.80 9.27
C LEU A 152 15.15 5.53 8.86
N LEU A 153 15.96 5.59 7.80
CA LEU A 153 16.79 4.46 7.38
C LEU A 153 17.91 4.16 8.38
N GLU A 154 18.52 5.20 8.96
CA GLU A 154 19.53 5.06 10.01
C GLU A 154 18.93 4.48 11.29
N GLU A 155 17.84 5.07 11.79
CA GLU A 155 17.15 4.61 13.00
C GLU A 155 16.61 3.19 12.85
N GLY A 156 16.01 2.88 11.70
CA GLY A 156 15.43 1.57 11.44
C GLY A 156 16.49 0.48 11.35
N SER A 157 17.65 0.77 10.75
CA SER A 157 18.78 -0.18 10.63
C SER A 157 19.46 -0.46 11.98
N ALA A 158 19.29 0.41 12.97
CA ALA A 158 19.83 0.22 14.32
C ALA A 158 18.97 -0.71 15.20
N LYS A 159 17.80 -1.14 14.73
CA LYS A 159 16.85 -2.00 15.45
C LYS A 159 16.96 -3.43 14.93
N ALA A 160 17.25 -4.39 15.81
CA ALA A 160 17.42 -5.81 15.48
C ALA A 160 16.86 -6.71 16.58
#